data_AF-A0A7V4CIZ1-F1
#
_entry.id   AF-A0A7V4CIZ1-F1
#
_cell.length_a   1.000
_cell.length_b   1.000
_cell.length_c   1.000
_cell.angle_alpha   90.00
_cell.angle_beta   90.00
_cell.angle_gamma   90.00
#
_symmetry.space_group_name_H-M   'P 1'
#
loop_
_entity.id
_entity.type
_entity.pdbx_description
1 polymer ?
#
loop_
_entity_poly.entity_id
_entity_poly.type
_entity_poly.pdbx_seq_one_letter_code
_entity_poly.pdbx_strand_id
1 'polypeptide(L)'
;MKNIYNLLEWFGNPSWVILRLAQATPEITPREMKILQYRWEKHLTLTATAQKLQISRNRVKDLEERAMEKIGKRWDHLFLPAVKIIEDILNQTCSLGSQR
;
A
#
# COMPACT_ATOMS: atom_id res chain seq x y z
N MET A 1 2.44 8.92 7.28
CA MET A 1 2.85 8.69 5.88
C MET A 1 4.31 8.27 5.67
N LYS A 2 5.32 8.82 6.39
CA LYS A 2 6.73 8.39 6.23
C LYS A 2 6.97 6.88 6.47
N ASN A 3 6.15 6.23 7.29
CA ASN A 3 6.31 4.80 7.59
C ASN A 3 5.98 3.86 6.43
N ILE A 4 4.97 4.16 5.61
CA ILE A 4 4.55 3.19 4.59
C ILE A 4 5.57 3.12 3.46
N TYR A 5 6.11 4.24 3.01
CA TYR A 5 7.12 4.28 1.95
C TYR A 5 8.41 3.55 2.33
N ASN A 6 8.87 3.70 3.58
CA ASN A 6 10.04 2.96 4.08
C ASN A 6 9.78 1.45 4.16
N LEU A 7 8.55 1.03 4.48
CA LEU A 7 8.15 -0.38 4.51
C LEU A 7 8.04 -0.99 3.10
N LEU A 8 7.63 -0.19 2.12
CA LEU A 8 7.51 -0.61 0.73
C LEU A 8 8.89 -0.93 0.11
N GLU A 9 9.96 -0.29 0.57
CA GLU A 9 11.34 -0.63 0.17
C GLU A 9 11.79 -2.00 0.71
N TRP A 10 11.30 -2.40 1.89
CA TRP A 10 11.60 -3.70 2.50
C TRP A 10 11.02 -4.89 1.73
N PHE A 11 9.87 -4.72 1.08
CA PHE A 11 9.18 -5.80 0.37
C PHE A 11 9.68 -6.03 -1.07
N GLY A 12 10.66 -5.27 -1.56
CA GLY A 12 11.24 -5.40 -2.90
C GLY A 12 10.30 -5.05 -4.08
N ASN A 13 8.98 -5.05 -3.87
CA ASN A 13 7.97 -4.64 -4.85
C ASN A 13 6.93 -3.71 -4.20
N PRO A 14 7.16 -2.39 -4.19
CA PRO A 14 6.28 -1.42 -3.56
C PRO A 14 4.88 -1.40 -4.20
N SER A 15 4.80 -1.60 -5.52
CA SER A 15 3.52 -1.62 -6.25
C SER A 15 2.62 -2.77 -5.81
N TRP A 16 3.18 -3.97 -5.66
CA TRP A 16 2.42 -5.14 -5.23
C TRP A 16 1.82 -4.93 -3.83
N VAL A 17 2.62 -4.41 -2.89
CA VAL A 17 2.16 -4.15 -1.51
C VAL A 17 1.03 -3.11 -1.50
N ILE A 18 1.20 -1.99 -2.21
CA ILE A 18 0.17 -0.94 -2.28
C ILE A 18 -1.15 -1.52 -2.79
N LEU A 19 -1.13 -2.33 -3.85
CA LEU A 19 -2.34 -2.91 -4.42
C LEU A 19 -3.00 -3.93 -3.48
N ARG A 20 -2.23 -4.72 -2.73
CA ARG A 20 -2.77 -5.65 -1.73
C ARG A 20 -3.39 -4.92 -0.54
N LEU A 21 -2.71 -3.89 -0.04
CA LEU A 21 -3.25 -3.06 1.03
C LEU A 21 -4.51 -2.32 0.59
N ALA A 22 -4.54 -1.81 -0.65
CA ALA A 22 -5.72 -1.19 -1.23
C ALA A 22 -6.90 -2.17 -1.29
N GLN A 23 -6.67 -3.42 -1.72
CA GLN A 23 -7.70 -4.46 -1.78
C GLN A 23 -8.26 -4.80 -0.39
N ALA A 24 -7.42 -4.75 0.63
CA ALA A 24 -7.80 -5.03 2.02
C ALA A 24 -8.30 -3.79 2.79
N THR A 25 -8.42 -2.64 2.12
CA THR A 25 -8.92 -1.39 2.69
C THR A 25 -10.33 -1.10 2.12
N PRO A 26 -11.41 -1.43 2.85
CA PRO A 26 -12.78 -1.32 2.35
C PRO A 26 -13.22 0.11 2.00
N GLU A 27 -12.55 1.11 2.55
CA GLU A 27 -12.82 2.53 2.30
C GLU A 27 -12.31 3.00 0.92
N ILE A 28 -11.55 2.16 0.20
CA ILE A 28 -11.08 2.45 -1.15
C ILE A 28 -12.23 2.31 -2.13
N THR A 29 -12.54 3.41 -2.81
CA THR A 29 -13.56 3.43 -3.85
C THR A 29 -13.06 2.73 -5.12
N PRO A 30 -13.96 2.22 -5.99
CA PRO A 30 -13.56 1.63 -7.27
C PRO A 30 -12.74 2.59 -8.15
N ARG A 31 -13.01 3.89 -8.05
CA ARG A 31 -12.29 4.91 -8.82
C ARG A 31 -10.87 5.14 -8.31
N GLU A 32 -10.69 5.18 -6.99
CA GLU A 32 -9.37 5.22 -6.35
C GLU A 32 -8.58 3.95 -6.67
N MET A 33 -9.19 2.76 -6.57
CA MET A 33 -8.56 1.50 -6.95
C MET A 33 -8.06 1.50 -8.39
N LYS A 34 -8.89 1.99 -9.33
CA LYS A 34 -8.51 2.07 -10.75
C LYS A 34 -7.34 3.03 -11.00
N ILE A 35 -7.27 4.14 -10.26
CA ILE A 35 -6.12 5.04 -10.30
C ILE A 35 -4.88 4.35 -9.74
N LEU A 36 -4.99 3.63 -8.61
CA LEU A 36 -3.87 2.88 -8.05
C LEU A 36 -3.34 1.82 -9.01
N GLN A 37 -4.22 1.06 -9.68
CA GLN A 37 -3.81 0.11 -10.72
C GLN A 37 -3.05 0.80 -11.86
N TYR A 38 -3.56 1.92 -12.38
CA TYR A 38 -2.86 2.64 -13.45
C TYR A 38 -1.51 3.21 -13.01
N ARG A 39 -1.40 3.72 -11.78
CA ARG A 39 -0.20 4.36 -11.25
C ARG A 39 0.86 3.36 -10.79
N TRP A 40 0.45 2.28 -10.15
CA TRP A 40 1.35 1.34 -9.47
C TRP A 40 1.50 0.01 -10.21
N GLU A 41 0.44 -0.52 -10.84
CA GLU A 41 0.53 -1.76 -11.63
C GLU A 41 1.08 -1.50 -13.03
N LYS A 42 0.56 -0.46 -13.69
CA LYS A 42 0.91 -0.12 -15.09
C LYS A 42 1.96 0.98 -15.21
N HIS A 43 2.42 1.51 -14.08
CA HIS A 43 3.42 2.58 -13.99
C HIS A 43 3.12 3.81 -14.88
N LEU A 44 1.84 4.12 -15.09
CA LEU A 44 1.45 5.28 -15.89
C LEU A 44 1.76 6.57 -15.14
N THR A 45 2.18 7.59 -15.88
CA THR A 45 2.30 8.95 -15.34
C THR A 45 0.92 9.50 -14.93
N LEU A 46 0.89 10.54 -14.09
CA LEU A 46 -0.34 11.25 -13.74
C LEU A 46 -1.09 11.73 -14.99
N THR A 47 -0.35 12.24 -15.98
CA THR A 47 -0.92 12.72 -17.24
C THR A 47 -1.52 11.59 -18.08
N ALA A 48 -0.81 10.47 -18.23
CA ALA A 48 -1.32 9.31 -18.97
C ALA A 48 -2.55 8.70 -18.28
N THR A 49 -2.53 8.64 -16.94
CA THR A 49 -3.68 8.20 -16.13
C THR A 49 -4.87 9.12 -16.31
N ALA A 50 -4.65 10.44 -16.30
CA ALA A 50 -5.67 11.46 -16.52
C ALA A 50 -6.32 11.32 -17.90
N GLN A 51 -5.53 11.12 -18.95
CA GLN A 51 -6.01 10.86 -20.30
C GLN A 51 -6.85 9.57 -20.38
N LYS A 52 -6.36 8.47 -19.79
CA LYS A 52 -7.08 7.18 -19.77
C LYS A 52 -8.42 7.26 -19.04
N LEU A 53 -8.50 8.07 -17.99
CA LEU A 53 -9.70 8.22 -17.16
C LEU A 53 -10.57 9.43 -17.54
N GLN A 54 -10.17 10.19 -18.57
CA GLN A 54 -10.84 11.40 -19.04
C GLN A 54 -11.16 12.38 -17.90
N ILE A 55 -10.19 12.63 -17.02
CA ILE A 55 -10.27 13.60 -15.92
C ILE A 55 -9.04 14.49 -15.87
N SER A 56 -9.09 15.57 -15.10
CA SER A 56 -7.93 16.44 -14.93
C SER A 56 -6.79 15.73 -14.19
N ARG A 57 -5.55 16.10 -14.52
CA ARG A 57 -4.34 15.63 -13.82
C ARG A 57 -4.42 15.88 -12.31
N ASN A 58 -4.92 17.03 -11.91
CA ASN A 58 -5.08 17.37 -10.48
C ASN A 58 -6.07 16.43 -9.81
N ARG A 59 -7.18 16.11 -10.48
CA ARG A 59 -8.16 15.16 -9.93
C ARG A 59 -7.58 13.76 -9.76
N VAL A 60 -6.71 13.30 -10.66
CA VAL A 60 -5.97 12.04 -10.49
C VAL A 60 -5.11 12.10 -9.24
N LYS A 61 -4.31 13.16 -9.10
CA LYS A 61 -3.43 13.37 -7.95
C LYS A 61 -4.21 13.36 -6.63
N ASP A 62 -5.30 14.13 -6.54
CA ASP A 62 -6.12 14.22 -5.32
C ASP A 62 -6.74 12.87 -4.93
N LEU A 63 -7.09 12.04 -5.92
CA LEU A 63 -7.67 10.72 -5.67
C LEU A 63 -6.59 9.71 -5.28
N GLU A 64 -5.41 9.78 -5.90
CA GLU A 64 -4.26 8.96 -5.52
C GLU A 64 -3.83 9.27 -4.08
N GLU A 65 -3.69 10.55 -3.71
CA GLU A 65 -3.32 10.97 -2.36
C GLU A 65 -4.35 10.52 -1.31
N ARG A 66 -5.65 10.69 -1.59
CA ARG A 66 -6.72 10.19 -0.69
C ARG A 66 -6.69 8.68 -0.53
N ALA A 67 -6.44 7.94 -1.60
CA ALA A 67 -6.31 6.48 -1.53
C ALA A 67 -5.12 6.07 -0.66
N MET A 68 -3.97 6.71 -0.85
CA MET A 68 -2.77 6.45 -0.05
C MET A 68 -2.95 6.83 1.43
N GLU A 69 -3.72 7.88 1.73
CA GLU A 69 -4.05 8.26 3.10
C GLU A 69 -4.90 7.18 3.79
N LYS A 70 -5.93 6.66 3.10
CA LYS A 70 -6.78 5.57 3.61
C LYS A 70 -5.96 4.31 3.88
N ILE A 71 -5.12 3.93 2.92
CA ILE A 71 -4.19 2.79 3.07
C ILE A 71 -3.26 3.02 4.26
N GLY A 72 -2.70 4.22 4.41
CA GLY A 72 -1.84 4.59 5.53
C GLY A 72 -2.53 4.43 6.89
N LYS A 73 -3.76 4.93 7.03
CA LYS A 73 -4.54 4.77 8.27
C LYS A 73 -4.79 3.30 8.59
N ARG A 74 -5.20 2.51 7.59
CA ARG A 74 -5.42 1.06 7.75
C ARG A 74 -4.12 0.33 8.13
N TRP A 75 -3.01 0.71 7.50
CA TRP A 75 -1.67 0.21 7.81
C TRP A 75 -1.31 0.43 9.28
N ASP A 76 -1.39 1.68 9.74
CA ASP A 76 -1.01 2.03 11.10
C ASP A 76 -1.90 1.35 12.15
N HIS A 77 -3.18 1.15 11.87
CA HIS A 77 -4.15 0.64 12.85
C HIS A 77 -4.30 -0.88 12.88
N LEU A 78 -4.06 -1.58 11.76
CA LEU A 78 -4.33 -3.02 11.67
C LEU A 78 -3.14 -3.82 11.18
N PHE A 79 -2.48 -3.37 10.11
CA PHE A 79 -1.40 -4.16 9.52
C PHE A 79 -0.11 -4.08 10.33
N LEU A 80 0.29 -2.88 10.77
CA LEU A 80 1.53 -2.71 11.54
C LEU A 80 1.51 -3.48 12.87
N PRO A 81 0.43 -3.45 13.68
CA PRO A 81 0.33 -4.32 14.84
C PRO A 81 0.42 -5.81 14.49
N ALA A 82 -0.26 -6.26 13.43
CA ALA A 82 -0.23 -7.66 13.01
C ALA A 82 1.17 -8.11 12.56
N VAL A 83 1.90 -7.28 11.82
CA VAL A 83 3.29 -7.55 11.41
C VAL A 83 4.19 -7.69 12.62
N LYS A 84 4.06 -6.81 13.63
CA LYS A 84 4.84 -6.92 14.87
C LYS A 84 4.55 -8.21 15.63
N ILE A 85 3.29 -8.63 15.72
CA ILE A 85 2.92 -9.90 16.35
C ILE A 85 3.58 -11.08 15.62
N ILE A 86 3.55 -11.08 14.27
CA ILE A 86 4.18 -12.15 13.47
C ILE A 86 5.70 -12.14 13.68
N GLU A 87 6.33 -10.97 13.66
CA GLU A 87 7.76 -10.81 13.90
C GLU A 87 8.16 -11.32 15.30
N ASP A 88 7.39 -10.99 16.33
CA ASP A 88 7.59 -11.50 17.70
C ASP A 88 7.48 -13.02 17.76
N ILE A 89 6.48 -13.62 17.11
CA ILE A 89 6.31 -15.08 17.03
C ILE A 89 7.50 -15.73 16.32
N LEU A 90 7.93 -15.19 15.18
CA LEU A 90 9.07 -15.69 14.42
C LEU A 90 10.36 -15.60 15.24
N ASN A 91 10.60 -14.49 15.93
CA ASN A 91 11.78 -14.32 16.77
C ASN A 91 11.79 -15.31 17.96
N GLN A 92 10.63 -15.53 18.59
CA GLN A 92 10.51 -16.50 19.67
C GLN A 92 10.75 -17.93 19.19
N THR A 93 10.16 -18.32 18.06
CA THR A 93 10.30 -19.66 17.47
C THR A 93 11.71 -19.94 16.93
N CYS A 94 12.37 -18.92 16.35
CA CYS A 94 13.78 -19.02 15.96
C CYS A 94 14.72 -19.16 17.17
N SER A 95 14.45 -18.49 18.30
CA SER A 95 15.27 -18.64 19.51
C SER A 95 15.16 -20.05 20.13
N LEU A 96 14.01 -20.70 20.00
CA LEU A 96 13.78 -22.08 20.43
C LEU A 96 14.50 -23.12 19.55
N GLY A 97 14.79 -22.77 18.29
CA GLY A 97 15.54 -23.64 17.36
C GLY A 97 17.06 -23.63 17.58
N SER A 98 17.60 -22.61 18.24
CA SER A 98 19.05 -22.43 18.46
C SER A 98 19.57 -23.06 19.76
N GLN A 99 18.71 -23.68 20.57
CA GLN A 99 19.08 -24.36 21.83
C GLN A 99 19.11 -25.90 21.71
N ARG A 100 19.20 -26.46 20.49
CA ARG A 100 19.40 -27.89 20.26
C ARG A 100 20.72 -28.18 19.60
#